data_AF-A0A5N5H3U6-F1
#
_entry.id   AF-A0A5N5H3U6-F1
#
_cell.length_a   1.000
_cell.length_b   1.000
_cell.length_c   1.000
_cell.angle_alpha   90.00
_cell.angle_beta   90.00
_cell.angle_gamma   90.00
#
_symmetry.space_group_name_H-M   'P 1'
#
loop_
_entity.id
_entity.type
_entity.pdbx_description
1 polymer ?
#
loop_
_entity_poly.entity_id
_entity_poly.type
_entity_poly.pdbx_seq_one_letter_code
_entity_poly.pdbx_strand_id
1 'polypeptide(L)'
;MERSDSVGVAIGKRAGRSEWRIRLGMQKVCSLRVQFAAVNVVRVGGSDVRVVNGLLWFTFDDNIWKAGTAALGNGQFGNILQDASHMLKSFMRLKATFGRRETNKRTWGKWVAEIRDPNRGARLWLGTFNTSTETALAYDEAARKLYGSSTKLNLPDDHHHRSSSLSSANSTSSISLLAACAGRQAEARAFFVFGDSLVDNGNNDYLATTARADSYPYGIDYPTHRPTGRFSNGLNIPDLISEQIGSEPTLPYLSPQLTGQNLLVGANFASAGIGILNDTGIQFLNIIRIYKQLEYFQQYQTRVSALVGPEQAQRLVNEALILITLGGNDFVNNYYLLPFSARSRQFSLPDYVVYLISEYRKVLERLYELGARKVLVTGTGPLGCVPAELALHSRNGECAVELQRAASLFNPQLVDMINSLNSQFGSDAFVAANAYEMNMDFVSDPQAYGFTTSKIACCGQGPYNGLGLCTRASNLCPNRDLYAFWDAFHPSEKGNRLIVENILTGDEKYMYPMNLSTILALDSRT
;
A
#
# COMPACT_ATOMS: atom_id res chain seq x y z
N MET A 1 -7.63 -22.02 -48.18
CA MET A 1 -6.77 -23.19 -47.95
C MET A 1 -5.80 -22.80 -46.85
N GLU A 2 -6.18 -23.02 -45.59
CA GLU A 2 -5.36 -22.71 -44.42
C GLU A 2 -4.10 -23.60 -44.42
N ARG A 3 -2.91 -22.98 -44.31
CA ARG A 3 -1.68 -23.68 -43.96
C ARG A 3 -1.49 -23.57 -42.45
N SER A 4 -1.57 -24.72 -41.77
CA SER A 4 -1.18 -24.87 -40.37
C SER A 4 0.35 -24.87 -40.26
N ASP A 5 0.93 -23.85 -39.65
CA ASP A 5 2.34 -23.88 -39.24
C ASP A 5 2.48 -24.75 -37.98
N SER A 6 2.83 -26.01 -38.18
CA SER A 6 3.20 -26.93 -37.11
C SER A 6 4.57 -26.53 -36.54
N VAL A 7 4.61 -26.00 -35.31
CA VAL A 7 5.85 -25.73 -34.57
C VAL A 7 6.52 -27.05 -34.20
N GLY A 8 7.59 -27.42 -34.92
CA GLY A 8 8.43 -28.57 -34.60
C GLY A 8 9.27 -28.35 -33.33
N VAL A 9 9.38 -29.38 -32.48
CA VAL A 9 10.18 -29.37 -31.24
C VAL A 9 11.40 -30.26 -31.41
N ALA A 10 12.60 -29.71 -31.20
CA ALA A 10 13.85 -30.50 -31.19
C ALA A 10 14.42 -30.56 -29.75
N ILE A 11 14.68 -31.76 -29.26
CA ILE A 11 15.21 -32.04 -27.91
C ILE A 11 16.60 -32.65 -28.06
N GLY A 12 17.63 -32.04 -27.45
CA GLY A 12 19.00 -32.54 -27.49
C GLY A 12 19.66 -32.55 -26.10
N LYS A 13 20.33 -33.66 -25.76
CA LYS A 13 21.11 -33.83 -24.53
C LYS A 13 22.59 -33.60 -24.83
N ARG A 14 23.27 -32.70 -24.10
CA ARG A 14 24.74 -32.63 -24.13
C ARG A 14 25.30 -33.73 -23.21
N ALA A 15 26.23 -34.53 -23.72
CA ALA A 15 26.90 -35.57 -22.93
C ALA A 15 27.60 -34.94 -21.70
N GLY A 16 27.35 -35.50 -20.51
CA GLY A 16 28.00 -35.10 -19.26
C GLY A 16 27.32 -34.02 -18.39
N ARG A 17 26.11 -33.52 -18.72
CA ARG A 17 25.35 -32.60 -17.85
C ARG A 17 23.88 -33.04 -17.65
N SER A 18 23.30 -32.72 -16.48
CA SER A 18 21.89 -33.01 -16.10
C SER A 18 20.87 -32.00 -16.66
N GLU A 19 21.18 -31.36 -17.80
CA GLU A 19 20.45 -30.20 -18.33
C GLU A 19 19.93 -30.48 -19.75
N TRP A 20 18.64 -30.24 -19.97
CA TRP A 20 17.97 -30.46 -21.26
C TRP A 20 17.62 -29.11 -21.89
N ARG A 21 17.90 -28.94 -23.19
CA ARG A 21 17.54 -27.72 -23.94
C ARG A 21 16.45 -28.03 -24.95
N ILE A 22 15.40 -27.21 -24.96
CA ILE A 22 14.27 -27.32 -25.89
C ILE A 22 14.31 -26.10 -26.81
N ARG A 23 14.36 -26.33 -28.14
CA ARG A 23 14.22 -25.27 -29.15
C ARG A 23 12.83 -25.34 -29.79
N LEU A 24 12.15 -24.20 -29.85
CA LEU A 24 10.85 -24.02 -30.49
C LEU A 24 10.98 -22.94 -31.58
N GLY A 25 11.10 -23.33 -32.85
CA GLY A 25 11.15 -22.41 -33.98
C GLY A 25 12.27 -21.35 -33.94
N MET A 26 12.17 -20.36 -34.83
CA MET A 26 13.17 -19.28 -34.99
C MET A 26 12.93 -18.12 -34.02
N GLN A 27 12.97 -18.35 -32.70
CA GLN A 27 13.43 -17.39 -31.68
C GLN A 27 13.17 -17.92 -30.24
N LYS A 28 14.21 -17.81 -29.41
CA LYS A 28 14.33 -18.10 -27.95
C LYS A 28 14.42 -19.58 -27.52
N VAL A 29 15.32 -19.84 -26.56
CA VAL A 29 15.69 -21.17 -26.03
C VAL A 29 15.23 -21.26 -24.57
N CYS A 30 14.43 -22.28 -24.23
CA CYS A 30 14.18 -22.64 -22.83
C CYS A 30 15.26 -23.64 -22.36
N SER A 31 15.87 -23.39 -21.20
CA SER A 31 16.66 -24.40 -20.48
C SER A 31 15.83 -25.02 -19.37
N LEU A 32 15.77 -26.35 -19.34
CA LEU A 32 15.17 -27.11 -18.25
C LEU A 32 16.29 -27.68 -17.38
N ARG A 33 16.27 -27.34 -16.09
CA ARG A 33 17.24 -27.84 -15.11
C ARG A 33 16.51 -28.68 -14.05
N VAL A 34 16.85 -29.96 -13.98
CA VAL A 34 16.29 -30.88 -12.99
C VAL A 34 17.32 -31.09 -11.88
N GLN A 35 16.94 -30.78 -10.64
CA GLN A 35 17.80 -30.95 -9.47
C GLN A 35 17.19 -32.04 -8.60
N PHE A 36 17.94 -33.12 -8.38
CA PHE A 36 17.51 -34.25 -7.56
C PHE A 36 17.90 -33.98 -6.10
N ALA A 37 16.93 -34.07 -5.19
CA ALA A 37 17.15 -33.90 -3.76
C ALA A 37 17.04 -35.28 -3.08
N ALA A 38 18.20 -35.82 -2.69
CA ALA A 38 18.41 -37.06 -1.91
C ALA A 38 17.80 -38.36 -2.47
N VAL A 39 18.58 -39.44 -2.42
CA VAL A 39 18.10 -40.80 -2.71
C VAL A 39 17.75 -41.45 -1.38
N ASN A 40 16.47 -41.68 -1.14
CA ASN A 40 16.05 -42.50 0.01
C ASN A 40 15.82 -43.94 -0.46
N VAL A 41 16.39 -44.88 0.27
CA VAL A 41 16.15 -46.32 0.08
C VAL A 41 15.05 -46.72 1.04
N VAL A 42 13.90 -47.15 0.51
CA VAL A 42 12.80 -47.66 1.33
C VAL A 42 12.65 -49.14 1.02
N ARG A 43 12.58 -49.96 2.08
CA ARG A 43 12.49 -51.42 1.98
C ARG A 43 11.02 -51.83 1.94
N VAL A 44 10.58 -52.47 0.87
CA VAL A 44 9.21 -52.97 0.72
C VAL A 44 9.28 -54.43 0.28
N GLY A 45 8.66 -55.33 1.06
CA GLY A 45 8.61 -56.76 0.72
C GLY A 45 9.97 -57.45 0.60
N GLY A 46 10.96 -57.06 1.41
CA GLY A 46 12.29 -57.67 1.42
C GLY A 46 13.24 -57.22 0.29
N SER A 47 12.82 -56.28 -0.57
CA SER A 47 13.68 -55.68 -1.60
C SER A 47 13.87 -54.17 -1.36
N ASP A 48 15.07 -53.67 -1.66
CA ASP A 48 15.44 -52.26 -1.50
C ASP A 48 14.97 -51.45 -2.73
N VAL A 49 14.03 -50.52 -2.56
CA VAL A 49 13.54 -49.63 -3.63
C VAL A 49 14.13 -48.24 -3.47
N ARG A 50 14.81 -47.73 -4.51
CA ARG A 50 15.37 -46.37 -4.55
C ARG A 50 14.31 -45.38 -5.06
N VAL A 51 13.88 -44.45 -4.21
CA VAL A 51 12.97 -43.35 -4.59
C VAL A 51 13.80 -42.08 -4.74
N VAL A 52 13.69 -41.42 -5.89
CA VAL A 52 14.37 -40.15 -6.16
C VAL A 52 13.32 -39.03 -6.21
N ASN A 53 13.34 -38.13 -5.23
CA ASN A 53 12.53 -36.92 -5.25
C ASN A 53 13.24 -35.84 -6.08
N GLY A 54 12.65 -35.43 -7.19
CA GLY A 54 13.19 -34.36 -8.05
C GLY A 54 12.33 -33.10 -7.98
N LEU A 55 12.97 -31.93 -7.84
CA LEU A 55 12.34 -30.65 -8.13
C LEU A 55 12.62 -30.27 -9.58
N LEU A 56 11.57 -29.92 -10.33
CA LEU A 56 11.68 -29.35 -11.68
C LEU A 56 11.65 -27.82 -11.61
N TRP A 57 12.70 -27.21 -12.17
CA TRP A 57 12.82 -25.76 -12.29
C TRP A 57 12.82 -25.36 -13.76
N PHE A 58 12.04 -24.33 -14.10
CA PHE A 58 12.01 -23.71 -15.42
C PHE A 58 12.63 -22.32 -15.33
N THR A 59 13.53 -22.00 -16.25
CA THR A 59 14.12 -20.66 -16.37
C THR A 59 13.73 -20.05 -17.70
N PHE A 60 13.15 -18.84 -17.67
CA PHE A 60 12.78 -18.06 -18.86
C PHE A 60 13.17 -16.60 -18.64
N ASP A 61 13.97 -16.03 -19.55
CA ASP A 61 14.50 -14.65 -19.47
C ASP A 61 14.95 -14.29 -18.03
N ASP A 62 15.90 -15.07 -17.50
CA ASP A 62 16.56 -14.93 -16.18
C ASP A 62 15.67 -15.01 -14.92
N ASN A 63 14.38 -15.32 -15.06
CA ASN A 63 13.50 -15.60 -13.92
C ASN A 63 13.37 -17.11 -13.67
N ILE A 64 13.54 -17.54 -12.41
CA ILE A 64 13.44 -18.94 -11.97
C ILE A 64 12.00 -19.20 -11.47
N TRP A 65 11.33 -20.19 -12.06
CA TRP A 65 9.97 -20.59 -11.69
C TRP A 65 9.95 -22.04 -11.19
N LYS A 66 9.35 -22.28 -10.01
CA LYS A 66 9.17 -23.61 -9.41
C LYS A 66 7.85 -24.21 -9.90
N ALA A 67 7.89 -25.38 -10.54
CA ALA A 67 6.68 -25.98 -11.13
C ALA A 67 6.08 -27.16 -10.33
N GLY A 68 6.60 -27.45 -9.14
CA GLY A 68 6.05 -28.47 -8.24
C GLY A 68 6.98 -29.65 -7.98
N THR A 69 6.53 -30.57 -7.12
CA THR A 69 7.23 -31.79 -6.69
C THR A 69 6.56 -33.01 -7.30
N ALA A 70 7.32 -33.91 -7.91
CA ALA A 70 6.83 -35.21 -8.38
C ALA A 70 7.59 -36.35 -7.70
N ALA A 71 6.87 -37.34 -7.16
CA ALA A 71 7.45 -38.60 -6.68
C ALA A 71 7.56 -39.57 -7.87
N LEU A 72 8.75 -40.09 -8.13
CA LEU A 72 9.03 -40.85 -9.35
C LEU A 72 9.29 -42.33 -9.02
N GLY A 73 8.48 -43.21 -9.60
CA GLY A 73 8.81 -44.63 -9.77
C GLY A 73 9.57 -44.87 -11.07
N ASN A 74 10.45 -45.89 -11.09
CA ASN A 74 11.27 -46.21 -12.26
C ASN A 74 10.40 -46.60 -13.47
N GLY A 75 10.29 -45.71 -14.46
CA GLY A 75 9.68 -46.00 -15.77
C GLY A 75 8.92 -44.85 -16.46
N GLN A 76 8.58 -43.76 -15.76
CA GLN A 76 7.64 -42.74 -16.31
C GLN A 76 8.25 -41.41 -16.78
N PHE A 77 9.57 -41.32 -16.97
CA PHE A 77 10.24 -40.05 -17.35
C PHE A 77 9.84 -39.49 -18.72
N GLY A 78 9.38 -40.33 -19.66
CA GLY A 78 9.00 -39.90 -21.02
C GLY A 78 7.68 -39.11 -21.07
N ASN A 79 6.71 -39.48 -20.24
CA ASN A 79 5.36 -38.90 -20.27
C ASN A 79 5.34 -37.48 -19.68
N ILE A 80 6.19 -37.21 -18.68
CA ILE A 80 6.28 -35.91 -18.00
C ILE A 80 6.76 -34.79 -18.92
N LEU A 81 7.64 -35.09 -19.90
CA LEU A 81 8.11 -34.08 -20.86
C LEU A 81 7.03 -33.70 -21.88
N GLN A 82 6.16 -34.63 -22.25
CA GLN A 82 5.00 -34.36 -23.09
C GLN A 82 3.94 -33.55 -22.34
N ASP A 83 3.65 -33.91 -21.09
CA ASP A 83 2.69 -33.18 -20.24
C ASP A 83 3.18 -31.76 -19.92
N ALA A 84 4.47 -31.58 -19.63
CA ALA A 84 5.08 -30.26 -19.44
C ALA A 84 5.02 -29.42 -20.72
N SER A 85 5.19 -30.03 -21.91
CA SER A 85 5.05 -29.34 -23.20
C SER A 85 3.59 -28.90 -23.45
N HIS A 86 2.62 -29.74 -23.12
CA HIS A 86 1.19 -29.41 -23.23
C HIS A 86 0.77 -28.31 -22.25
N MET A 87 1.22 -28.37 -20.99
CA MET A 87 0.98 -27.31 -20.00
C MET A 87 1.62 -25.98 -20.44
N LEU A 88 2.85 -26.00 -20.98
CA LEU A 88 3.50 -24.78 -21.50
C LEU A 88 2.73 -24.17 -22.67
N LYS A 89 2.24 -25.01 -23.61
CA LYS A 89 1.43 -24.56 -24.75
C LYS A 89 0.09 -23.97 -24.29
N SER A 90 -0.56 -24.58 -23.30
CA SER A 90 -1.82 -24.09 -22.74
C SER A 90 -1.63 -22.79 -21.96
N PHE A 91 -0.55 -22.68 -21.18
CA PHE A 91 -0.19 -21.47 -20.43
C PHE A 91 0.21 -20.30 -21.35
N MET A 92 0.95 -20.58 -22.44
CA MET A 92 1.29 -19.58 -23.46
C MET A 92 0.06 -19.12 -24.25
N ARG A 93 -0.90 -20.01 -24.54
CA ARG A 93 -2.20 -19.65 -25.13
C ARG A 93 -3.03 -18.77 -24.16
N LEU A 94 -3.05 -19.08 -22.87
CA LEU A 94 -3.72 -18.25 -21.86
C LEU A 94 -3.11 -16.85 -21.77
N LYS A 95 -1.78 -16.74 -21.78
CA LYS A 95 -1.07 -15.44 -21.71
C LYS A 95 -1.27 -14.59 -22.96
N ALA A 96 -1.35 -15.21 -24.14
CA ALA A 96 -1.58 -14.53 -25.40
C ALA A 96 -3.02 -13.97 -25.55
N THR A 97 -3.99 -14.48 -24.77
CA THR A 97 -5.40 -14.12 -24.92
C THR A 97 -5.82 -12.93 -24.03
N PHE A 98 -5.04 -12.56 -22.99
CA PHE A 98 -5.47 -11.54 -22.01
C PHE A 98 -4.39 -10.58 -21.46
N GLY A 99 -3.10 -10.70 -21.79
CA GLY A 99 -2.05 -9.86 -21.20
C GLY A 99 -1.60 -8.69 -22.07
N ARG A 100 -2.01 -7.45 -21.75
CA ARG A 100 -1.37 -6.22 -22.24
C ARG A 100 -0.13 -5.91 -21.36
N ARG A 101 0.93 -5.31 -21.92
CA ARG A 101 2.21 -5.12 -21.22
C ARG A 101 2.12 -4.09 -20.12
N GLU A 102 2.62 -4.47 -18.93
CA GLU A 102 2.71 -3.64 -17.72
C GLU A 102 1.40 -2.92 -17.34
N THR A 103 0.28 -3.51 -17.77
CA THR A 103 -1.07 -3.14 -17.34
C THR A 103 -1.60 -4.26 -16.45
N ASN A 104 -1.87 -3.95 -15.18
CA ASN A 104 -2.33 -4.96 -14.22
C ASN A 104 -3.72 -4.58 -13.70
N LYS A 105 -4.67 -5.53 -13.80
CA LYS A 105 -5.94 -5.41 -13.08
C LYS A 105 -5.70 -5.75 -11.61
N ARG A 106 -5.93 -4.80 -10.73
CA ARG A 106 -5.81 -4.96 -9.28
C ARG A 106 -7.05 -5.67 -8.73
N THR A 107 -6.93 -6.26 -7.54
CA THR A 107 -7.98 -7.07 -6.89
C THR A 107 -9.28 -6.29 -6.65
N TRP A 108 -9.20 -4.96 -6.50
CA TRP A 108 -10.35 -4.04 -6.37
C TRP A 108 -10.94 -3.56 -7.71
N GLY A 109 -10.66 -4.25 -8.82
CA GLY A 109 -11.34 -4.03 -10.10
C GLY A 109 -10.75 -2.94 -11.01
N LYS A 110 -9.92 -2.03 -10.48
CA LYS A 110 -9.22 -1.00 -11.27
C LYS A 110 -7.99 -1.54 -12.02
N TRP A 111 -7.61 -0.88 -13.10
CA TRP A 111 -6.42 -1.18 -13.89
C TRP A 111 -5.33 -0.15 -13.65
N VAL A 112 -4.08 -0.60 -13.55
CA VAL A 112 -2.92 0.25 -13.25
C VAL A 112 -1.90 0.15 -14.38
N ALA A 113 -1.35 1.29 -14.78
CA ALA A 113 -0.24 1.37 -15.73
C ALA A 113 1.04 1.81 -14.99
N GLU A 114 2.12 1.07 -15.19
CA GLU A 114 3.47 1.41 -14.73
C GLU A 114 4.45 1.28 -15.90
N ILE A 115 5.50 2.11 -15.94
CA ILE A 115 6.55 2.02 -16.97
C ILE A 115 7.94 2.17 -16.35
N ARG A 116 8.93 1.44 -16.87
CA ARG A 116 10.28 1.48 -16.31
C ARG A 116 11.12 2.56 -16.97
N ASP A 117 11.50 3.60 -16.25
CA ASP A 117 12.41 4.61 -16.78
C ASP A 117 13.83 4.02 -16.89
N PRO A 118 14.42 3.93 -18.10
CA PRO A 118 15.75 3.36 -18.30
C PRO A 118 16.87 4.24 -17.73
N ASN A 119 16.64 5.54 -17.56
CA ASN A 119 17.62 6.49 -17.02
C ASN A 119 17.60 6.54 -15.49
N ARG A 120 16.42 6.32 -14.89
CA ARG A 120 16.26 6.36 -13.41
C ARG A 120 16.32 4.99 -12.76
N GLY A 121 16.18 3.91 -13.52
CA GLY A 121 16.15 2.54 -13.01
C GLY A 121 14.91 2.18 -12.18
N ALA A 122 13.96 3.11 -12.02
CA ALA A 122 12.73 3.00 -11.24
C ALA A 122 11.50 2.80 -12.14
N ARG A 123 10.41 2.27 -11.56
CA ARG A 123 9.09 2.22 -12.20
C ARG A 123 8.37 3.55 -11.93
N LEU A 124 7.91 4.19 -12.99
CA LEU A 124 7.04 5.36 -12.97
C LEU A 124 5.59 4.89 -12.99
N TRP A 125 4.77 5.48 -12.13
CA TRP A 125 3.33 5.28 -12.16
C TRP A 125 2.71 6.15 -13.25
N LEU A 126 1.81 5.58 -14.05
CA LEU A 126 1.14 6.31 -15.14
C LEU A 126 -0.33 6.58 -14.86
N GLY A 127 -0.86 6.02 -13.78
CA GLY A 127 -2.23 6.23 -13.33
C GLY A 127 -3.01 4.94 -13.07
N THR A 128 -4.18 5.15 -12.47
CA THR A 128 -5.23 4.14 -12.26
C THR A 128 -6.41 4.43 -13.18
N PHE A 129 -6.93 3.41 -13.84
CA PHE A 129 -7.97 3.53 -14.85
C PHE A 129 -9.09 2.52 -14.61
N ASN A 130 -10.26 2.80 -15.18
CA ASN A 130 -11.43 1.94 -15.05
C ASN A 130 -11.36 0.76 -16.03
N THR A 131 -10.71 0.95 -17.18
CA THR A 131 -10.66 -0.05 -18.25
C THR A 131 -9.23 -0.40 -18.66
N SER A 132 -9.03 -1.64 -19.11
CA SER A 132 -7.74 -2.09 -19.67
C SER A 132 -7.27 -1.28 -20.88
N THR A 133 -8.21 -0.66 -21.60
CA THR A 133 -7.92 0.13 -22.80
C THR A 133 -7.34 1.48 -22.43
N GLU A 134 -7.92 2.19 -21.47
CA GLU A 134 -7.39 3.45 -20.93
C GLU A 134 -5.98 3.25 -20.35
N THR A 135 -5.78 2.17 -19.59
CA THR A 135 -4.47 1.80 -19.05
C THR A 135 -3.43 1.54 -20.13
N ALA A 136 -3.83 0.85 -21.20
CA ALA A 136 -2.94 0.58 -22.32
C ALA A 136 -2.60 1.86 -23.10
N LEU A 137 -3.55 2.77 -23.29
CA LEU A 137 -3.31 4.07 -23.93
C LEU A 137 -2.30 4.90 -23.13
N ALA A 138 -2.47 4.98 -21.81
CA ALA A 138 -1.54 5.70 -20.95
C ALA A 138 -0.12 5.10 -20.99
N TYR A 139 -0.02 3.76 -20.96
CA TYR A 139 1.26 3.08 -21.15
C TYR A 139 1.90 3.38 -22.51
N ASP A 140 1.12 3.31 -23.60
CA ASP A 140 1.61 3.50 -24.96
C ASP A 140 2.07 4.94 -25.22
N GLU A 141 1.37 5.93 -24.64
CA GLU A 141 1.80 7.32 -24.69
C GLU A 141 3.13 7.53 -23.96
N ALA A 142 3.25 7.00 -22.74
CA ALA A 142 4.49 7.09 -21.97
C ALA A 142 5.64 6.33 -22.64
N ALA A 143 5.36 5.17 -23.22
CA ALA A 143 6.34 4.37 -23.96
C ALA A 143 6.88 5.13 -25.17
N ARG A 144 6.01 5.81 -25.95
CA ARG A 144 6.44 6.64 -27.08
C ARG A 144 7.35 7.78 -26.64
N LYS A 145 7.04 8.42 -25.52
CA LYS A 145 7.85 9.51 -24.95
C LYS A 145 9.21 9.03 -24.44
N LEU A 146 9.25 7.87 -23.78
CA LEU A 146 10.46 7.35 -23.11
C LEU A 146 11.38 6.53 -24.02
N TYR A 147 10.82 5.77 -24.96
CA TYR A 147 11.57 4.80 -25.78
C TYR A 147 11.55 5.14 -27.28
N GLY A 148 10.86 6.21 -27.69
CA GLY A 148 10.79 6.68 -29.07
C GLY A 148 9.68 6.04 -29.92
N SER A 149 9.54 6.53 -31.15
CA SER A 149 8.44 6.21 -32.07
C SER A 149 8.41 4.77 -32.59
N SER A 150 9.51 4.03 -32.47
CA SER A 150 9.61 2.63 -32.88
C SER A 150 9.31 1.64 -31.76
N THR A 151 8.97 2.12 -30.57
CA THR A 151 8.65 1.26 -29.43
C THR A 151 7.37 0.47 -29.68
N LYS A 152 7.38 -0.80 -29.29
CA LYS A 152 6.24 -1.68 -29.51
C LYS A 152 5.13 -1.31 -28.53
N LEU A 153 3.95 -0.94 -29.03
CA LEU A 153 2.78 -0.53 -28.25
C LEU A 153 1.85 -1.70 -27.87
N ASN A 154 0.95 -1.48 -26.90
CA ASN A 154 -0.11 -2.37 -26.47
C ASN A 154 -1.32 -2.33 -27.43
N LEU A 155 -1.57 -1.19 -28.05
CA LEU A 155 -2.58 -0.99 -29.08
C LEU A 155 -1.94 -0.93 -30.48
N PRO A 156 -2.63 -1.43 -31.53
CA PRO A 156 -2.14 -1.30 -32.90
C PRO A 156 -2.09 0.18 -33.32
N ASP A 157 -1.03 0.57 -34.02
CA ASP A 157 -0.97 1.88 -34.68
C ASP A 157 -2.02 1.93 -35.79
N ASP A 158 -3.13 2.63 -35.58
CA ASP A 158 -3.99 3.03 -36.69
C ASP A 158 -3.24 4.10 -37.50
N HIS A 159 -2.72 3.68 -38.65
CA HIS A 159 -2.09 4.54 -39.63
C HIS A 159 -3.10 5.61 -40.11
N HIS A 160 -3.03 6.81 -39.55
CA HIS A 160 -3.55 8.02 -40.20
C HIS A 160 -2.69 8.38 -41.42
N HIS A 161 -2.89 7.66 -42.51
CA HIS A 161 -2.51 8.08 -43.85
C HIS A 161 -3.77 8.25 -44.70
N ARG A 162 -4.18 9.50 -44.91
CA ARG A 162 -4.77 9.98 -46.17
C ARG A 162 -4.55 11.48 -46.27
N SER A 163 -3.54 11.88 -47.04
CA SER A 163 -3.52 13.17 -47.72
C SER A 163 -3.74 12.92 -49.22
N SER A 164 -4.69 13.65 -49.81
CA SER A 164 -4.65 14.18 -51.18
C SER A 164 -6.00 14.87 -51.53
N SER A 165 -6.00 16.19 -51.37
CA SER A 165 -6.39 17.23 -52.34
C SER A 165 -7.59 17.08 -53.32
N LEU A 166 -8.33 18.20 -53.42
CA LEU A 166 -9.29 18.72 -54.43
C LEU A 166 -10.75 18.24 -54.42
N SER A 167 -11.67 19.10 -53.99
CA SER A 167 -12.38 20.06 -54.88
C SER A 167 -13.49 20.80 -54.13
N SER A 168 -13.72 22.04 -54.58
CA SER A 168 -14.72 23.00 -54.11
C SER A 168 -16.16 22.54 -54.31
N ALA A 169 -16.97 22.58 -53.24
CA ALA A 169 -18.40 22.85 -53.34
C ALA A 169 -18.95 23.33 -51.99
N ASN A 170 -19.68 24.45 -52.02
CA ASN A 170 -20.39 25.04 -50.90
C ASN A 170 -21.48 24.12 -50.35
N SER A 171 -21.54 23.97 -49.04
CA SER A 171 -22.81 23.75 -48.32
C SER A 171 -22.64 24.02 -46.83
N THR A 172 -23.42 24.99 -46.38
CA THR A 172 -23.62 25.45 -45.01
C THR A 172 -24.21 24.38 -44.08
N SER A 173 -23.95 24.59 -42.78
CA SER A 173 -24.68 24.05 -41.62
C SER A 173 -24.34 22.63 -41.19
N SER A 174 -23.53 22.50 -40.14
CA SER A 174 -23.98 22.07 -38.79
C SER A 174 -22.78 21.76 -37.91
N ILE A 175 -22.48 22.70 -37.01
CA ILE A 175 -21.65 22.47 -35.84
C ILE A 175 -22.42 21.49 -34.95
N SER A 176 -21.86 20.31 -34.69
CA SER A 176 -22.35 19.42 -33.63
C SER A 176 -21.15 18.89 -32.86
N LEU A 177 -21.03 19.44 -31.66
CA LEU A 177 -20.13 19.06 -30.58
C LEU A 177 -20.01 17.53 -30.45
N LEU A 178 -18.82 16.99 -30.70
CA LEU A 178 -18.39 15.69 -30.17
C LEU A 178 -17.14 15.83 -29.27
N ALA A 179 -16.87 17.03 -28.76
CA ALA A 179 -15.82 17.30 -27.78
C ALA A 179 -16.44 17.49 -26.39
N ALA A 180 -16.99 16.43 -25.79
CA ALA A 180 -17.38 16.44 -24.38
C ALA A 180 -17.59 15.01 -23.83
N CYS A 181 -16.57 14.16 -23.90
CA CYS A 181 -16.47 12.95 -23.07
C CYS A 181 -15.00 12.54 -22.81
N ALA A 182 -14.06 13.49 -22.87
CA ALA A 182 -12.85 13.35 -22.08
C ALA A 182 -13.28 13.72 -20.66
N GLY A 183 -13.57 12.72 -19.83
CA GLY A 183 -13.78 12.97 -18.40
C GLY A 183 -12.62 13.82 -17.92
N ARG A 184 -12.91 14.93 -17.22
CA ARG A 184 -11.90 15.63 -16.43
C ARG A 184 -11.25 14.57 -15.55
N GLN A 185 -10.06 14.11 -15.94
CA GLN A 185 -9.21 13.33 -15.09
C GLN A 185 -8.96 14.25 -13.90
N ALA A 186 -9.50 13.90 -12.73
CA ALA A 186 -9.30 14.70 -11.53
C ALA A 186 -7.80 14.93 -11.41
N GLU A 187 -7.37 16.18 -11.50
CA GLU A 187 -5.96 16.51 -11.36
C GLU A 187 -5.51 15.97 -10.00
N ALA A 188 -4.44 15.16 -9.98
CA ALA A 188 -4.04 14.45 -8.78
C ALA A 188 -3.76 15.48 -7.67
N ARG A 189 -4.52 15.37 -6.58
CA ARG A 189 -4.43 16.28 -5.44
C ARG A 189 -3.16 16.02 -4.64
N ALA A 190 -2.45 17.09 -4.26
CA ALA A 190 -1.35 16.97 -3.32
C ALA A 190 -1.85 16.39 -1.99
N PHE A 191 -1.07 15.47 -1.42
CA PHE A 191 -1.44 14.79 -0.17
C PHE A 191 -0.37 15.01 0.89
N PHE A 192 -0.78 15.51 2.06
CA PHE A 192 0.11 15.70 3.20
C PHE A 192 -0.30 14.80 4.37
N VAL A 193 0.68 14.16 4.99
CA VAL A 193 0.43 13.19 6.04
C VAL A 193 1.21 13.57 7.29
N PHE A 194 0.54 13.60 8.43
CA PHE A 194 1.10 13.90 9.74
C PHE A 194 0.70 12.80 10.72
N GLY A 195 1.51 12.60 11.75
CA GLY A 195 1.16 11.68 12.82
C GLY A 195 2.23 10.66 13.17
N ASP A 196 1.76 9.48 13.55
CA ASP A 196 2.58 8.40 14.10
C ASP A 196 2.82 7.23 13.14
N SER A 197 3.14 6.05 13.69
CA SER A 197 3.49 4.83 12.96
C SER A 197 2.38 4.26 12.10
N LEU A 198 1.10 4.58 12.38
CA LEU A 198 -0.03 4.11 11.57
C LEU A 198 0.01 4.66 10.15
N VAL A 199 0.67 5.80 9.96
CA VAL A 199 0.75 6.50 8.68
C VAL A 199 2.19 6.82 8.25
N ASP A 200 3.22 6.50 9.06
CA ASP A 200 4.63 6.62 8.66
C ASP A 200 4.96 5.67 7.50
N ASN A 201 5.69 6.19 6.53
CA ASN A 201 6.15 5.46 5.35
C ASN A 201 7.67 5.49 5.16
N GLY A 202 8.43 5.82 6.22
CA GLY A 202 9.88 5.67 6.28
C GLY A 202 10.66 6.89 6.76
N ASN A 203 10.04 7.88 7.44
CA ASN A 203 10.83 8.98 8.02
C ASN A 203 11.78 8.45 9.11
N ASN A 204 11.32 7.50 9.92
CA ASN A 204 12.11 6.93 11.01
C ASN A 204 13.37 6.19 10.52
N ASP A 205 13.40 5.77 9.26
CA ASP A 205 14.54 5.09 8.62
C ASP A 205 15.78 6.01 8.56
N TYR A 206 15.58 7.33 8.64
CA TYR A 206 16.64 8.34 8.63
C TYR A 206 17.09 8.78 10.03
N LEU A 207 16.53 8.22 11.11
CA LEU A 207 16.75 8.68 12.50
C LEU A 207 17.39 7.61 13.39
N ALA A 208 18.33 7.94 14.26
CA ALA A 208 18.82 6.97 15.25
C ALA A 208 17.73 6.67 16.32
N THR A 209 16.84 5.73 16.02
CA THR A 209 15.65 5.35 16.82
C THR A 209 15.42 3.85 16.80
N THR A 210 14.72 3.36 17.82
CA THR A 210 14.21 1.98 17.91
C THR A 210 12.85 1.80 17.25
N ALA A 211 12.12 2.88 16.96
CA ALA A 211 10.83 2.84 16.30
C ALA A 211 11.01 2.80 14.78
N ARG A 212 11.44 1.65 14.23
CA ARG A 212 11.69 1.46 12.79
C ARG A 212 10.96 0.25 12.22
N ALA A 213 10.58 0.35 10.94
CA ALA A 213 9.98 -0.73 10.15
C ALA A 213 10.73 -0.95 8.82
N ASP A 214 12.04 -0.67 8.80
CA ASP A 214 12.96 -0.82 7.66
C ASP A 214 13.65 -2.19 7.60
N SER A 215 13.13 -3.18 8.34
CA SER A 215 13.69 -4.53 8.38
C SER A 215 12.63 -5.61 8.16
N TYR A 216 13.08 -6.75 7.62
CA TYR A 216 12.19 -7.91 7.40
C TYR A 216 11.62 -8.39 8.75
N PRO A 217 10.31 -8.72 8.84
CA PRO A 217 9.39 -8.98 7.71
C PRO A 217 8.46 -7.81 7.30
N TYR A 218 8.66 -6.57 7.76
CA TYR A 218 7.86 -5.46 7.26
C TYR A 218 7.96 -5.32 5.74
N GLY A 219 6.86 -4.94 5.09
CA GLY A 219 6.80 -4.79 3.63
C GLY A 219 6.90 -6.09 2.82
N ILE A 220 6.74 -7.27 3.44
CA ILE A 220 6.77 -8.57 2.74
C ILE A 220 5.74 -8.69 1.61
N ASP A 221 4.58 -8.05 1.74
CA ASP A 221 3.51 -7.99 0.73
C ASP A 221 3.53 -6.70 -0.09
N TYR A 222 4.37 -5.73 0.28
CA TYR A 222 4.57 -4.54 -0.53
C TYR A 222 5.02 -4.97 -1.95
N PRO A 223 4.68 -4.24 -3.03
CA PRO A 223 5.01 -4.67 -4.40
C PRO A 223 6.49 -4.99 -4.68
N THR A 224 7.41 -4.43 -3.90
CA THR A 224 8.86 -4.70 -4.01
C THR A 224 9.34 -5.88 -3.15
N HIS A 225 8.47 -6.42 -2.28
CA HIS A 225 8.76 -7.43 -1.25
C HIS A 225 9.93 -7.04 -0.34
N ARG A 226 10.12 -5.74 -0.11
CA ARG A 226 11.19 -5.18 0.72
C ARG A 226 10.60 -4.32 1.83
N PRO A 227 11.26 -4.26 2.98
CA PRO A 227 10.91 -3.28 4.00
C PRO A 227 10.99 -1.86 3.45
N THR A 228 10.00 -1.05 3.79
CA THR A 228 9.88 0.33 3.30
C THR A 228 9.74 1.35 4.42
N GLY A 229 9.84 0.94 5.70
CA GLY A 229 9.55 1.82 6.83
C GLY A 229 8.05 1.94 7.17
N ARG A 230 7.18 1.16 6.52
CA ARG A 230 5.74 1.06 6.86
C ARG A 230 5.54 0.01 7.94
N PHE A 231 4.83 0.36 9.01
CA PHE A 231 4.47 -0.56 10.08
C PHE A 231 3.30 -1.47 9.66
N SER A 232 3.49 -2.24 8.60
CA SER A 232 2.53 -3.22 8.09
C SER A 232 3.24 -4.29 7.24
N ASN A 233 2.52 -5.34 6.85
CA ASN A 233 3.01 -6.30 5.87
C ASN A 233 3.17 -5.68 4.47
N GLY A 234 2.43 -4.62 4.15
CA GLY A 234 2.47 -3.97 2.84
C GLY A 234 2.05 -2.51 2.91
N LEU A 235 0.97 -2.15 2.22
CA LEU A 235 0.43 -0.78 2.18
C LEU A 235 -0.21 -0.37 3.52
N ASN A 236 0.00 0.88 3.92
CA ASN A 236 -0.68 1.49 5.06
C ASN A 236 -1.76 2.50 4.59
N ILE A 237 -2.42 3.16 5.54
CA ILE A 237 -3.58 4.03 5.28
C ILE A 237 -3.28 5.10 4.20
N PRO A 238 -2.17 5.88 4.27
CA PRO A 238 -1.84 6.86 3.25
C PRO A 238 -1.69 6.29 1.85
N ASP A 239 -1.02 5.14 1.70
CA ASP A 239 -0.82 4.56 0.37
C ASP A 239 -2.16 4.21 -0.27
N LEU A 240 -3.04 3.60 0.52
CA LEU A 240 -4.35 3.16 0.09
C LEU A 240 -5.26 4.35 -0.25
N ILE A 241 -5.14 5.47 0.48
CA ILE A 241 -5.81 6.72 0.13
C ILE A 241 -5.24 7.29 -1.18
N SER A 242 -3.90 7.34 -1.33
CA SER A 242 -3.23 7.79 -2.57
C SER A 242 -3.72 7.02 -3.79
N GLU A 243 -3.79 5.69 -3.70
CA GLU A 243 -4.30 4.84 -4.78
C GLU A 243 -5.75 5.17 -5.18
N GLN A 244 -6.58 5.61 -4.23
CA GLN A 244 -8.00 5.89 -4.41
C GLN A 244 -8.26 7.29 -4.97
N ILE A 245 -7.45 8.27 -4.57
CA ILE A 245 -7.47 9.61 -5.15
C ILE A 245 -6.71 9.68 -6.49
N GLY A 246 -6.14 8.56 -6.95
CA GLY A 246 -5.42 8.46 -8.23
C GLY A 246 -4.06 9.17 -8.22
N SER A 247 -3.47 9.40 -7.04
CA SER A 247 -2.18 10.07 -6.87
C SER A 247 -1.06 9.06 -6.65
N GLU A 248 0.18 9.47 -6.91
CA GLU A 248 1.35 8.70 -6.51
C GLU A 248 1.43 8.63 -4.97
N PRO A 249 1.99 7.54 -4.40
CA PRO A 249 2.28 7.50 -2.98
C PRO A 249 3.23 8.64 -2.59
N THR A 250 2.91 9.34 -1.50
CA THR A 250 3.76 10.42 -1.00
C THR A 250 5.09 9.85 -0.50
N LEU A 251 6.17 10.63 -0.60
CA LEU A 251 7.47 10.25 -0.06
C LEU A 251 7.62 10.75 1.38
N PRO A 252 8.40 10.06 2.24
CA PRO A 252 8.76 10.59 3.54
C PRO A 252 9.53 11.90 3.37
N TYR A 253 9.28 12.87 4.23
CA TYR A 253 9.87 14.20 4.14
C TYR A 253 11.40 14.20 4.13
N LEU A 254 12.00 13.29 4.91
CA LEU A 254 13.45 13.12 5.00
C LEU A 254 14.06 12.36 3.82
N SER A 255 13.24 11.87 2.88
CA SER A 255 13.71 11.21 1.67
C SER A 255 14.53 12.15 0.80
N PRO A 256 15.74 11.76 0.36
CA PRO A 256 16.50 12.52 -0.63
C PRO A 256 15.82 12.55 -2.00
N GLN A 257 14.84 11.66 -2.24
CA GLN A 257 14.04 11.65 -3.47
C GLN A 257 12.90 12.68 -3.46
N LEU A 258 12.54 13.25 -2.30
CA LEU A 258 11.51 14.30 -2.23
C LEU A 258 12.10 15.64 -2.72
N THR A 259 12.29 15.79 -4.02
CA THR A 259 12.85 16.99 -4.67
C THR A 259 12.17 17.24 -6.03
N GLY A 260 12.30 18.46 -6.57
CA GLY A 260 11.74 18.81 -7.88
C GLY A 260 10.23 18.53 -7.94
N GLN A 261 9.77 17.91 -9.02
CA GLN A 261 8.36 17.62 -9.25
C GLN A 261 7.73 16.68 -8.21
N ASN A 262 8.54 15.88 -7.50
CA ASN A 262 8.02 15.03 -6.43
C ASN A 262 7.47 15.86 -5.26
N LEU A 263 7.86 17.13 -5.14
CA LEU A 263 7.22 18.04 -4.18
C LEU A 263 5.74 18.24 -4.54
N LEU A 264 5.35 18.29 -5.81
CA LEU A 264 3.96 18.59 -6.18
C LEU A 264 2.96 17.49 -5.81
N VAL A 265 3.43 16.26 -5.58
CA VAL A 265 2.61 15.14 -5.08
C VAL A 265 2.23 15.34 -3.60
N GLY A 266 3.06 16.10 -2.86
CA GLY A 266 2.97 16.25 -1.41
C GLY A 266 4.02 15.44 -0.67
N ALA A 267 3.86 15.29 0.64
CA ALA A 267 4.87 14.68 1.51
C ALA A 267 4.27 14.06 2.76
N ASN A 268 4.94 13.02 3.26
CA ASN A 268 4.62 12.40 4.54
C ASN A 268 5.60 12.89 5.61
N PHE A 269 5.09 13.56 6.64
CA PHE A 269 5.83 14.09 7.78
C PHE A 269 5.73 13.21 9.02
N ALA A 270 4.92 12.15 8.98
CA ALA A 270 4.66 11.29 10.13
C ALA A 270 5.92 10.56 10.61
N SER A 271 5.94 10.20 11.89
CA SER A 271 7.08 9.56 12.52
C SER A 271 6.61 8.62 13.63
N ALA A 272 7.03 7.36 13.57
CA ALA A 272 6.64 6.37 14.55
C ALA A 272 6.98 6.74 16.00
N GLY A 273 6.05 6.42 16.91
CA GLY A 273 6.22 6.58 18.35
C GLY A 273 5.80 7.94 18.92
N ILE A 274 5.46 8.92 18.07
CA ILE A 274 5.02 10.24 18.54
C ILE A 274 3.59 10.22 19.07
N GLY A 275 3.26 11.18 19.92
CA GLY A 275 1.89 11.50 20.29
C GLY A 275 1.59 12.98 20.11
N ILE A 276 0.46 13.41 20.66
CA ILE A 276 0.07 14.81 20.79
C ILE A 276 1.08 15.55 21.68
N LEU A 277 1.52 14.90 22.78
CA LEU A 277 2.41 15.54 23.75
C LEU A 277 3.90 15.38 23.39
N ASN A 278 4.66 16.42 23.74
CA ASN A 278 6.11 16.49 23.53
C ASN A 278 6.94 15.55 24.43
N ASP A 279 6.32 14.88 25.39
CA ASP A 279 6.97 13.85 26.21
C ASP A 279 6.51 12.42 25.85
N THR A 280 5.52 12.25 24.99
CA THR A 280 5.08 10.93 24.52
C THR A 280 6.13 10.30 23.60
N GLY A 281 6.52 9.04 23.84
CA GLY A 281 7.46 8.33 22.97
C GLY A 281 8.95 8.56 23.26
N ILE A 282 9.31 9.13 24.41
CA ILE A 282 10.72 9.35 24.82
C ILE A 282 11.55 8.05 24.79
N GLN A 283 10.93 6.89 25.07
CA GLN A 283 11.56 5.56 25.02
C GLN A 283 12.10 5.19 23.62
N PHE A 284 11.67 5.87 22.57
CA PHE A 284 12.10 5.62 21.19
C PHE A 284 13.29 6.50 20.75
N LEU A 285 13.92 7.24 21.66
CA LEU A 285 15.04 8.13 21.37
C LEU A 285 14.66 9.23 20.36
N ASN A 286 15.20 9.19 19.13
CA ASN A 286 15.00 10.24 18.14
C ASN A 286 13.73 10.01 17.32
N ILE A 287 12.70 10.82 17.56
CA ILE A 287 11.43 10.81 16.80
C ILE A 287 11.05 12.23 16.38
N ILE A 288 10.32 12.38 15.28
CA ILE A 288 9.90 13.69 14.76
C ILE A 288 8.58 14.09 15.41
N ARG A 289 8.68 14.74 16.57
CA ARG A 289 7.53 15.26 17.33
C ARG A 289 6.60 16.10 16.46
N ILE A 290 5.32 16.20 16.83
CA ILE A 290 4.31 16.89 16.03
C ILE A 290 4.68 18.35 15.71
N TYR A 291 5.24 19.11 16.66
CA TYR A 291 5.72 20.47 16.37
C TYR A 291 6.79 20.49 15.27
N LYS A 292 7.67 19.50 15.24
CA LYS A 292 8.73 19.37 14.24
C LYS A 292 8.18 18.96 12.87
N GLN A 293 7.13 18.14 12.84
CA GLN A 293 6.41 17.82 11.61
C GLN A 293 5.79 19.08 10.99
N LEU A 294 5.22 19.97 11.82
CA LEU A 294 4.69 21.26 11.37
C LEU A 294 5.81 22.21 10.89
N GLU A 295 6.96 22.26 11.55
CA GLU A 295 8.13 23.00 11.06
C GLU A 295 8.63 22.46 9.71
N TYR A 296 8.65 21.13 9.54
CA TYR A 296 9.00 20.51 8.26
C TYR A 296 7.97 20.82 7.18
N PHE A 297 6.69 20.95 7.53
CA PHE A 297 5.68 21.41 6.58
C PHE A 297 5.93 22.85 6.13
N GLN A 298 6.30 23.76 7.05
CA GLN A 298 6.70 25.13 6.67
C GLN A 298 7.94 25.15 5.78
N GLN A 299 8.93 24.31 6.09
CA GLN A 299 10.13 24.16 5.26
C GLN A 299 9.77 23.61 3.87
N TYR A 300 8.89 22.61 3.80
CA TYR A 300 8.33 22.09 2.56
C TYR A 300 7.65 23.21 1.74
N GLN A 301 6.84 24.07 2.38
CA GLN A 301 6.16 25.19 1.72
C GLN A 301 7.16 26.17 1.09
N THR A 302 8.27 26.44 1.77
CA THR A 302 9.35 27.28 1.21
C THR A 302 9.99 26.59 0.00
N ARG A 303 10.24 25.29 0.08
CA ARG A 303 10.87 24.50 -1.00
C ARG A 303 9.98 24.44 -2.24
N VAL A 304 8.69 24.21 -2.09
CA VAL A 304 7.75 24.15 -3.22
C VAL A 304 7.45 25.54 -3.77
N SER A 305 7.40 26.58 -2.93
CA SER A 305 7.30 27.98 -3.37
C SER A 305 8.49 28.39 -4.24
N ALA A 306 9.70 27.93 -3.92
CA ALA A 306 10.87 28.16 -4.78
C ALA A 306 10.77 27.44 -6.15
N LEU A 307 9.95 26.39 -6.27
CA LEU A 307 9.77 25.63 -7.52
C LEU A 307 8.67 26.21 -8.41
N VAL A 308 7.52 26.57 -7.84
CA VAL A 308 6.32 26.96 -8.60
C VAL A 308 5.85 28.40 -8.36
N GLY A 309 6.54 29.13 -7.49
CA GLY A 309 6.15 30.47 -7.04
C GLY A 309 5.18 30.45 -5.85
N PRO A 310 5.09 31.57 -5.10
CA PRO A 310 4.35 31.64 -3.84
C PRO A 310 2.85 31.42 -4.00
N GLU A 311 2.23 32.02 -5.03
CA GLU A 311 0.78 31.88 -5.25
C GLU A 311 0.40 30.44 -5.59
N GLN A 312 1.17 29.77 -6.46
CA GLN A 312 0.89 28.39 -6.84
C GLN A 312 1.15 27.43 -5.68
N ALA A 313 2.19 27.68 -4.86
CA ALA A 313 2.44 26.91 -3.65
C ALA A 313 1.31 27.06 -2.63
N GLN A 314 0.77 28.27 -2.46
CA GLN A 314 -0.37 28.51 -1.59
C GLN A 314 -1.63 27.79 -2.09
N ARG A 315 -1.91 27.84 -3.40
CA ARG A 315 -3.02 27.06 -4.00
C ARG A 315 -2.84 25.57 -3.79
N LEU A 316 -1.65 25.03 -4.06
CA LEU A 316 -1.31 23.62 -3.84
C LEU A 316 -1.64 23.18 -2.42
N VAL A 317 -1.28 23.97 -1.41
CA VAL A 317 -1.54 23.65 0.00
C VAL A 317 -3.02 23.78 0.35
N ASN A 318 -3.68 24.86 -0.06
CA ASN A 318 -5.09 25.08 0.24
C ASN A 318 -6.00 24.02 -0.38
N GLU A 319 -5.63 23.50 -1.55
CA GLU A 319 -6.39 22.49 -2.28
C GLU A 319 -5.99 21.06 -1.92
N ALA A 320 -4.93 20.86 -1.15
CA ALA A 320 -4.43 19.56 -0.75
C ALA A 320 -5.39 18.80 0.18
N LEU A 321 -5.25 17.48 0.19
CA LEU A 321 -5.80 16.63 1.24
C LEU A 321 -4.74 16.51 2.34
N ILE A 322 -5.17 16.54 3.60
CA ILE A 322 -4.30 16.28 4.74
C ILE A 322 -4.87 15.14 5.56
N LEU A 323 -4.02 14.22 5.99
CA LEU A 323 -4.34 13.19 6.99
C LEU A 323 -3.48 13.42 8.23
N ILE A 324 -4.10 13.42 9.41
CA ILE A 324 -3.39 13.46 10.69
C ILE A 324 -3.86 12.35 11.63
N THR A 325 -2.92 11.61 12.20
CA THR A 325 -3.19 10.57 13.21
C THR A 325 -2.35 10.77 14.47
N LEU A 326 -3.00 10.96 15.62
CA LEU A 326 -2.35 11.16 16.91
C LEU A 326 -3.24 10.64 18.04
N GLY A 327 -2.67 10.48 19.24
CA GLY A 327 -3.40 10.20 20.48
C GLY A 327 -3.19 8.80 21.01
N GLY A 328 -3.06 7.78 20.16
CA GLY A 328 -2.91 6.39 20.62
C GLY A 328 -1.67 6.19 21.49
N ASN A 329 -0.54 6.76 21.06
CA ASN A 329 0.71 6.73 21.80
C ASN A 329 0.65 7.51 23.13
N ASP A 330 -0.17 8.55 23.26
CA ASP A 330 -0.31 9.30 24.51
C ASP A 330 -0.93 8.44 25.62
N PHE A 331 -1.75 7.46 25.26
CA PHE A 331 -2.26 6.47 26.19
C PHE A 331 -1.29 5.30 26.37
N VAL A 332 -0.98 4.58 25.29
CA VAL A 332 -0.20 3.32 25.33
C VAL A 332 1.25 3.57 25.72
N ASN A 333 1.87 4.57 25.10
CA ASN A 333 3.30 4.86 25.18
C ASN A 333 3.64 6.02 26.13
N ASN A 334 2.67 6.50 26.92
CA ASN A 334 2.89 7.52 27.95
C ASN A 334 2.04 7.24 29.22
N TYR A 335 0.71 7.41 29.18
CA TYR A 335 -0.15 7.26 30.36
C TYR A 335 -0.11 5.86 30.98
N TYR A 336 -0.20 4.81 30.17
CA TYR A 336 -0.25 3.40 30.60
C TYR A 336 1.06 2.64 30.38
N LEU A 337 2.13 3.30 29.90
CA LEU A 337 3.41 2.66 29.56
C LEU A 337 3.99 1.81 30.70
N LEU A 338 3.88 2.32 31.94
CA LEU A 338 4.28 1.61 33.15
C LEU A 338 3.19 1.79 34.22
N PRO A 339 3.07 0.85 35.17
CA PRO A 339 2.28 1.07 36.37
C PRO A 339 2.73 2.37 37.06
N PHE A 340 1.80 3.29 37.32
CA PHE A 340 2.07 4.60 37.94
C PHE A 340 3.06 5.47 37.15
N SER A 341 2.87 5.58 35.83
CA SER A 341 3.61 6.50 34.97
C SER A 341 3.59 7.94 35.52
N ALA A 342 4.52 8.77 35.05
CA ALA A 342 4.54 10.18 35.45
C ALA A 342 3.20 10.88 35.15
N ARG A 343 2.58 10.56 34.00
CA ARG A 343 1.30 11.14 33.59
C ARG A 343 0.11 10.60 34.39
N SER A 344 0.07 9.29 34.68
CA SER A 344 -1.01 8.73 35.50
C SER A 344 -0.97 9.18 36.96
N ARG A 345 0.20 9.62 37.45
CA ARG A 345 0.34 10.24 38.78
C ARG A 345 0.01 11.73 38.79
N GLN A 346 0.17 12.40 37.66
CA GLN A 346 -0.10 13.83 37.52
C GLN A 346 -1.59 14.09 37.28
N PHE A 347 -2.26 13.23 36.50
CA PHE A 347 -3.64 13.44 36.07
C PHE A 347 -4.48 12.17 36.27
N SER A 348 -5.72 12.38 36.74
CA SER A 348 -6.77 11.37 36.54
C SER A 348 -7.01 11.18 35.04
N LEU A 349 -7.53 10.01 34.63
CA LEU A 349 -7.77 9.75 33.20
C LEU A 349 -8.68 10.82 32.54
N PRO A 350 -9.81 11.24 33.14
CA PRO A 350 -10.63 12.33 32.58
C PRO A 350 -9.87 13.64 32.42
N ASP A 351 -9.10 14.08 33.42
CA ASP A 351 -8.33 15.33 33.35
C ASP A 351 -7.21 15.26 32.30
N TYR A 352 -6.61 14.08 32.16
CA TYR A 352 -5.60 13.82 31.13
C TYR A 352 -6.20 13.93 29.73
N VAL A 353 -7.40 13.41 29.50
CA VAL A 353 -8.10 13.54 28.22
C VAL A 353 -8.38 15.00 27.90
N VAL A 354 -8.89 15.79 28.85
CA VAL A 354 -9.11 17.24 28.67
C VAL A 354 -7.80 17.94 28.29
N TYR A 355 -6.70 17.59 28.95
CA TYR A 355 -5.38 18.11 28.62
C TYR A 355 -4.96 17.75 27.19
N LEU A 356 -5.07 16.48 26.78
CA LEU A 356 -4.75 16.04 25.42
C LEU A 356 -5.57 16.77 24.36
N ILE A 357 -6.88 16.93 24.56
CA ILE A 357 -7.75 17.65 23.63
C ILE A 357 -7.34 19.12 23.51
N SER A 358 -6.93 19.75 24.62
CA SER A 358 -6.46 21.14 24.61
C SER A 358 -5.15 21.31 23.83
N GLU A 359 -4.23 20.35 23.90
CA GLU A 359 -2.98 20.39 23.13
C GLU A 359 -3.21 20.01 21.66
N TYR A 360 -4.11 19.07 21.37
CA TYR A 360 -4.43 18.71 19.99
C TYR A 360 -5.13 19.86 19.26
N ARG A 361 -5.99 20.62 19.94
CA ARG A 361 -6.59 21.84 19.38
C ARG A 361 -5.53 22.78 18.80
N LYS A 362 -4.45 23.05 19.55
CA LYS A 362 -3.35 23.93 19.10
C LYS A 362 -2.66 23.41 17.85
N VAL A 363 -2.48 22.08 17.74
CA VAL A 363 -1.90 21.45 16.55
C VAL A 363 -2.81 21.66 15.33
N LEU A 364 -4.12 21.48 15.47
CA LEU A 364 -5.07 21.66 14.38
C LEU A 364 -5.21 23.14 13.97
N GLU A 365 -5.28 24.05 14.94
CA GLU A 365 -5.24 25.51 14.70
C GLU A 365 -3.98 25.87 13.91
N ARG A 366 -2.83 25.33 14.30
CA ARG A 366 -1.57 25.58 13.60
C ARG A 366 -1.57 25.04 12.17
N LEU A 367 -2.14 23.86 11.92
CA LEU A 367 -2.31 23.35 10.54
C LEU A 367 -3.18 24.28 9.69
N TYR A 368 -4.27 24.78 10.26
CA TYR A 368 -5.17 25.71 9.58
C TYR A 368 -4.48 27.04 9.22
N GLU A 369 -3.69 27.60 10.15
CA GLU A 369 -2.85 28.77 9.92
C GLU A 369 -1.82 28.55 8.79
N LEU A 370 -1.32 27.33 8.66
CA LEU A 370 -0.41 26.93 7.58
C LEU A 370 -1.12 26.67 6.24
N GLY A 371 -2.43 26.91 6.15
CA GLY A 371 -3.18 26.81 4.89
C GLY A 371 -3.97 25.52 4.71
N ALA A 372 -4.00 24.63 5.70
CA ALA A 372 -4.80 23.42 5.61
C ALA A 372 -6.31 23.74 5.52
N ARG A 373 -7.01 23.15 4.54
CA ARG A 373 -8.47 23.33 4.37
C ARG A 373 -9.27 22.03 4.27
N LYS A 374 -8.62 20.88 4.13
CA LYS A 374 -9.25 19.56 4.05
C LYS A 374 -8.43 18.57 4.85
N VAL A 375 -8.77 18.41 6.12
CA VAL A 375 -7.97 17.64 7.08
C VAL A 375 -8.80 16.48 7.62
N LEU A 376 -8.40 15.27 7.30
CA LEU A 376 -8.90 14.05 7.93
C LEU A 376 -8.18 13.87 9.27
N VAL A 377 -8.92 13.95 10.37
CA VAL A 377 -8.40 13.82 11.73
C VAL A 377 -8.87 12.51 12.31
N THR A 378 -7.96 11.55 12.50
CA THR A 378 -8.34 10.25 13.07
C THR A 378 -8.42 10.31 14.59
N GLY A 379 -9.49 9.78 15.17
CA GLY A 379 -9.52 9.41 16.59
C GLY A 379 -8.59 8.23 16.90
N THR A 380 -8.56 7.81 18.16
CA THR A 380 -7.85 6.59 18.54
C THR A 380 -8.64 5.35 18.13
N GLY A 381 -7.93 4.28 17.78
CA GLY A 381 -8.53 2.94 17.64
C GLY A 381 -8.92 2.33 18.99
N PRO A 382 -9.41 1.08 19.01
CA PRO A 382 -9.72 0.35 20.24
C PRO A 382 -8.43 -0.10 20.94
N LEU A 383 -7.84 0.82 21.70
CA LEU A 383 -6.52 0.67 22.32
C LEU A 383 -6.37 -0.64 23.11
N GLY A 384 -7.36 -0.99 23.94
CA GLY A 384 -7.30 -2.18 24.77
C GLY A 384 -7.44 -3.50 24.00
N CYS A 385 -7.77 -3.45 22.71
CA CYS A 385 -7.97 -4.63 21.88
C CYS A 385 -6.76 -5.00 21.02
N VAL A 386 -5.72 -4.16 20.96
CA VAL A 386 -4.53 -4.47 20.16
C VAL A 386 -3.74 -5.61 20.79
N PRO A 387 -3.02 -6.44 20.00
CA PRO A 387 -2.36 -7.64 20.52
C PRO A 387 -1.40 -7.41 21.69
N ALA A 388 -0.68 -6.28 21.73
CA ALA A 388 0.19 -5.91 22.85
C ALA A 388 -0.58 -5.77 24.17
N GLU A 389 -1.70 -5.05 24.15
CA GLU A 389 -2.52 -4.78 25.33
C GLU A 389 -3.24 -6.06 25.77
N LEU A 390 -3.62 -6.93 24.83
CA LEU A 390 -4.10 -8.27 25.15
C LEU A 390 -3.02 -9.11 25.84
N ALA A 391 -1.77 -9.05 25.37
CA ALA A 391 -0.67 -9.78 25.97
C ALA A 391 -0.33 -9.30 27.40
N LEU A 392 -0.48 -8.00 27.67
CA LEU A 392 -0.16 -7.39 28.98
C LEU A 392 -1.30 -7.47 30.00
N HIS A 393 -2.54 -7.29 29.55
CA HIS A 393 -3.68 -7.06 30.44
C HIS A 393 -4.75 -8.15 30.38
N SER A 394 -4.85 -8.91 29.29
CA SER A 394 -5.95 -9.85 29.10
C SER A 394 -5.66 -11.22 29.70
N ARG A 395 -6.66 -11.79 30.37
CA ARG A 395 -6.62 -13.17 30.92
C ARG A 395 -7.40 -14.18 30.08
N ASN A 396 -8.38 -13.70 29.31
CA ASN A 396 -9.36 -14.49 28.55
C ASN A 396 -9.46 -14.03 27.08
N GLY A 397 -8.62 -13.08 26.66
CA GLY A 397 -8.65 -12.50 25.32
C GLY A 397 -9.70 -11.41 25.13
N GLU A 398 -10.27 -10.88 26.21
CA GLU A 398 -11.07 -9.66 26.19
C GLU A 398 -10.18 -8.42 26.20
N CYS A 399 -10.68 -7.32 25.62
CA CYS A 399 -9.97 -6.06 25.56
C CYS A 399 -9.75 -5.46 26.94
N ALA A 400 -8.63 -4.78 27.13
CA ALA A 400 -8.30 -4.11 28.39
C ALA A 400 -9.27 -2.94 28.67
N VAL A 401 -10.07 -3.07 29.73
CA VAL A 401 -11.17 -2.14 30.06
C VAL A 401 -10.70 -0.69 30.22
N GLU A 402 -9.60 -0.46 30.94
CA GLU A 402 -9.12 0.91 31.19
C GLU A 402 -8.60 1.59 29.92
N LEU A 403 -7.96 0.86 29.00
CA LEU A 403 -7.53 1.41 27.71
C LEU A 403 -8.74 1.66 26.77
N GLN A 404 -9.76 0.79 26.80
CA GLN A 404 -11.01 1.07 26.10
C GLN A 404 -11.71 2.31 26.66
N ARG A 405 -11.70 2.49 27.99
CA ARG A 405 -12.24 3.68 28.65
C ARG A 405 -11.51 4.96 28.23
N ALA A 406 -10.20 4.90 28.03
CA ALA A 406 -9.44 6.04 27.52
C ALA A 406 -9.92 6.47 26.13
N ALA A 407 -10.08 5.52 25.21
CA ALA A 407 -10.62 5.78 23.87
C ALA A 407 -12.07 6.33 23.94
N SER A 408 -12.93 5.77 24.80
CA SER A 408 -14.32 6.22 24.94
C SER A 408 -14.47 7.62 25.51
N LEU A 409 -13.48 8.09 26.29
CA LEU A 409 -13.46 9.46 26.80
C LEU A 409 -12.87 10.44 25.78
N PHE A 410 -11.83 10.03 25.05
CA PHE A 410 -11.09 10.89 24.14
C PHE A 410 -11.82 11.14 22.82
N ASN A 411 -12.32 10.09 22.16
CA ASN A 411 -12.86 10.21 20.81
C ASN A 411 -14.07 11.15 20.69
N PRO A 412 -15.08 11.12 21.59
CA PRO A 412 -16.19 12.08 21.53
C PRO A 412 -15.72 13.52 21.72
N GLN A 413 -14.80 13.79 22.65
CA GLN A 413 -14.27 15.13 22.89
C GLN A 413 -13.42 15.63 21.72
N LEU A 414 -12.75 14.74 20.99
CA LEU A 414 -12.05 15.09 19.76
C LEU A 414 -13.04 15.57 18.69
N VAL A 415 -14.17 14.88 18.51
CA VAL A 415 -15.22 15.28 17.57
C VAL A 415 -15.82 16.63 17.97
N ASP A 416 -16.12 16.83 19.26
CA ASP A 416 -16.63 18.11 19.76
C ASP A 416 -15.64 19.27 19.53
N MET A 417 -14.35 19.01 19.75
CA MET A 417 -13.28 19.98 19.50
C MET A 417 -13.16 20.33 18.01
N ILE A 418 -13.23 19.33 17.12
CA ILE A 418 -13.26 19.51 15.67
C ILE A 418 -14.46 20.37 15.25
N ASN A 419 -15.66 20.08 15.75
CA ASN A 419 -16.88 20.84 15.45
C ASN A 419 -16.78 22.29 15.93
N SER A 420 -16.20 22.50 17.11
CA SER A 420 -15.92 23.82 17.64
C SER A 420 -14.94 24.59 16.73
N LEU A 421 -13.87 23.97 16.23
CA LEU A 421 -12.94 24.59 15.30
C LEU A 421 -13.59 24.93 13.96
N ASN A 422 -14.34 24.00 13.36
CA ASN A 422 -15.05 24.26 12.11
C ASN A 422 -16.05 25.43 12.26
N SER A 423 -16.80 25.47 13.37
CA SER A 423 -17.71 26.57 13.68
C SER A 423 -16.97 27.90 13.84
N GLN A 424 -15.82 27.89 14.53
CA GLN A 424 -14.97 29.07 14.72
C GLN A 424 -14.39 29.60 13.40
N PHE A 425 -14.00 28.70 12.48
CA PHE A 425 -13.44 29.06 11.19
C PHE A 425 -14.49 29.32 10.11
N GLY A 426 -15.76 29.00 10.37
CA GLY A 426 -16.85 29.13 9.40
C GLY A 426 -16.69 28.23 8.17
N SER A 427 -15.99 27.09 8.32
CA SER A 427 -15.77 26.12 7.24
C SER A 427 -15.58 24.71 7.79
N ASP A 428 -15.98 23.70 7.02
CA ASP A 428 -15.77 22.27 7.34
C ASP A 428 -14.33 21.83 6.99
N ALA A 429 -13.34 22.53 7.55
CA ALA A 429 -11.93 22.29 7.24
C ALA A 429 -11.42 20.96 7.80
N PHE A 430 -12.00 20.51 8.91
CA PHE A 430 -11.64 19.29 9.61
C PHE A 430 -12.78 18.26 9.55
N VAL A 431 -12.42 17.03 9.23
CA VAL A 431 -13.33 15.89 9.15
C VAL A 431 -12.82 14.83 10.12
N ALA A 432 -13.65 14.44 11.08
CA ALA A 432 -13.33 13.40 12.03
C ALA A 432 -13.47 12.02 11.38
N ALA A 433 -12.41 11.21 11.50
CA ALA A 433 -12.41 9.81 11.12
C ALA A 433 -12.44 8.94 12.37
N ASN A 434 -13.52 8.19 12.55
CA ASN A 434 -13.76 7.35 13.72
C ASN A 434 -13.02 6.01 13.62
N ALA A 435 -11.70 6.07 13.84
CA ALA A 435 -10.84 4.90 13.81
C ALA A 435 -11.28 3.81 14.79
N TYR A 436 -11.92 4.16 15.92
CA TYR A 436 -12.43 3.19 16.87
C TYR A 436 -13.48 2.29 16.25
N GLU A 437 -14.54 2.86 15.68
CA GLU A 437 -15.62 2.10 15.04
C GLU A 437 -15.11 1.29 13.84
N MET A 438 -14.27 1.90 13.00
CA MET A 438 -13.69 1.22 11.82
C MET A 438 -12.91 -0.04 12.19
N ASN A 439 -12.16 0.01 13.30
CA ASN A 439 -11.41 -1.15 13.77
C ASN A 439 -12.30 -2.13 14.55
N MET A 440 -13.24 -1.62 15.35
CA MET A 440 -14.12 -2.46 16.18
C MET A 440 -15.01 -3.38 15.35
N ASP A 441 -15.38 -2.99 14.14
CA ASP A 441 -16.13 -3.83 13.22
C ASP A 441 -15.44 -5.20 12.99
N PHE A 442 -14.18 -5.19 12.55
CA PHE A 442 -13.43 -6.44 12.33
C PHE A 442 -12.78 -7.00 13.60
N VAL A 443 -12.66 -6.22 14.67
CA VAL A 443 -12.18 -6.73 15.97
C VAL A 443 -13.26 -7.57 16.65
N SER A 444 -14.51 -7.12 16.63
CA SER A 444 -15.64 -7.78 17.29
C SER A 444 -16.20 -8.97 16.49
N ASP A 445 -16.22 -8.88 15.16
CA ASP A 445 -16.60 -9.99 14.28
C ASP A 445 -15.58 -10.21 13.16
N PRO A 446 -14.37 -10.72 13.47
CA PRO A 446 -13.32 -10.90 12.47
C PRO A 446 -13.74 -11.78 11.29
N GLN A 447 -14.73 -12.65 11.48
CA GLN A 447 -15.09 -13.68 10.52
C GLN A 447 -15.97 -13.10 9.42
N ALA A 448 -16.83 -12.13 9.76
CA ALA A 448 -17.56 -11.33 8.77
C ALA A 448 -16.63 -10.59 7.79
N TYR A 449 -15.42 -10.24 8.23
CA TYR A 449 -14.41 -9.56 7.42
C TYR A 449 -13.36 -10.53 6.84
N GLY A 450 -13.61 -11.83 6.92
CA GLY A 450 -12.75 -12.89 6.38
C GLY A 450 -11.41 -13.01 7.09
N PHE A 451 -11.28 -12.52 8.31
CA PHE A 451 -10.17 -12.87 9.19
C PHE A 451 -10.50 -14.18 9.92
N THR A 452 -9.47 -14.88 10.37
CA THR A 452 -9.61 -15.97 11.34
C THR A 452 -9.53 -15.45 12.77
N THR A 453 -8.77 -14.36 12.97
CA THR A 453 -8.53 -13.76 14.28
C THR A 453 -8.27 -12.26 14.17
N SER A 454 -8.79 -11.53 15.15
CA SER A 454 -8.45 -10.14 15.47
C SER A 454 -7.60 -10.00 16.73
N LYS A 455 -7.32 -11.10 17.45
CA LYS A 455 -6.64 -11.05 18.75
C LYS A 455 -5.13 -11.32 18.67
N ILE A 456 -4.74 -12.26 17.81
CA ILE A 456 -3.35 -12.67 17.60
C ILE A 456 -2.79 -11.90 16.42
N ALA A 457 -1.61 -11.28 16.55
CA ALA A 457 -0.89 -10.65 15.45
C ALA A 457 -0.26 -11.68 14.50
N CYS A 458 -0.13 -11.34 13.22
CA CYS A 458 0.55 -12.22 12.27
C CYS A 458 2.05 -12.36 12.57
N CYS A 459 2.71 -11.26 12.91
CA CYS A 459 4.12 -11.18 13.22
C CYS A 459 4.35 -10.76 14.67
N GLY A 460 5.05 -11.59 15.45
CA GLY A 460 5.42 -11.19 16.81
C GLY A 460 5.85 -12.36 17.68
N GLN A 461 5.83 -12.15 19.00
CA GLN A 461 6.30 -13.13 19.97
C GLN A 461 5.40 -13.12 21.21
N GLY A 462 5.49 -14.20 22.00
CA GLY A 462 4.74 -14.33 23.26
C GLY A 462 3.23 -14.45 23.08
N PRO A 463 2.46 -14.23 24.16
CA PRO A 463 1.00 -14.24 24.11
C PRO A 463 0.47 -13.30 23.02
N TYR A 464 -0.52 -13.77 22.25
CA TYR A 464 -1.14 -13.03 21.14
C TYR A 464 -0.16 -12.52 20.06
N ASN A 465 1.10 -12.98 20.03
CA ASN A 465 2.18 -12.34 19.26
C ASN A 465 2.33 -10.84 19.58
N GLY A 466 1.91 -10.41 20.78
CA GLY A 466 1.88 -9.00 21.18
C GLY A 466 3.15 -8.48 21.85
N LEU A 467 4.20 -9.30 22.00
CA LEU A 467 5.42 -8.88 22.68
C LEU A 467 6.55 -8.52 21.71
N GLY A 468 7.17 -7.37 21.98
CA GLY A 468 8.37 -6.90 21.27
C GLY A 468 8.10 -6.47 19.83
N LEU A 469 9.19 -6.12 19.13
CA LEU A 469 9.12 -5.74 17.73
C LEU A 469 9.00 -6.98 16.82
N CYS A 470 8.30 -6.80 15.70
CA CYS A 470 8.31 -7.77 14.62
C CYS A 470 9.71 -7.79 13.95
N THR A 471 10.41 -8.91 14.04
CA THR A 471 11.78 -9.09 13.51
C THR A 471 11.91 -10.44 12.79
N ARG A 472 13.08 -10.71 12.21
CA ARG A 472 13.41 -12.02 11.62
C ARG A 472 13.27 -13.20 12.58
N ALA A 473 13.39 -12.98 13.88
CA ALA A 473 13.27 -14.02 14.90
C ALA A 473 11.82 -14.19 15.41
N SER A 474 10.89 -13.32 14.99
CA SER A 474 9.50 -13.38 15.41
C SER A 474 8.75 -14.52 14.71
N ASN A 475 7.69 -15.02 15.35
CA ASN A 475 6.74 -15.89 14.68
C ASN A 475 6.09 -15.11 13.54
N LEU A 476 5.95 -15.74 12.38
CA LEU A 476 5.29 -15.15 11.23
C LEU A 476 4.18 -16.09 10.75
N CYS A 477 2.97 -15.57 10.64
CA CYS A 477 1.83 -16.35 10.18
C CYS A 477 2.00 -16.79 8.70
N PRO A 478 1.51 -17.98 8.32
CA PRO A 478 1.68 -18.50 6.97
C PRO A 478 0.83 -17.73 5.93
N ASN A 479 -0.34 -17.23 6.34
CA ASN A 479 -1.25 -16.45 5.50
C ASN A 479 -1.67 -15.16 6.22
N ARG A 480 -1.20 -14.03 5.69
CA ARG A 480 -1.37 -12.69 6.26
C ARG A 480 -2.79 -12.14 6.10
N ASP A 481 -3.52 -12.59 5.08
CA ASP A 481 -4.90 -12.14 4.81
C ASP A 481 -5.92 -12.64 5.84
N LEU A 482 -5.52 -13.58 6.71
CA LEU A 482 -6.36 -14.15 7.77
C LEU A 482 -6.22 -13.42 9.12
N TYR A 483 -5.34 -12.43 9.22
CA TYR A 483 -5.01 -11.73 10.47
C TYR A 483 -5.34 -10.25 10.35
N ALA A 484 -6.13 -9.72 11.29
CA ALA A 484 -6.48 -8.29 11.31
C ALA A 484 -5.26 -7.41 11.65
N PHE A 485 -4.40 -7.89 12.57
CA PHE A 485 -3.20 -7.19 12.98
C PHE A 485 -1.95 -7.80 12.34
N TRP A 486 -1.08 -6.93 11.83
CA TRP A 486 0.23 -7.31 11.35
C TRP A 486 1.18 -7.60 12.50
N ASP A 487 1.31 -6.67 13.44
CA ASP A 487 2.18 -6.78 14.61
C ASP A 487 1.42 -6.46 15.90
N ALA A 488 2.16 -6.18 16.98
CA ALA A 488 1.62 -5.92 18.30
C ALA A 488 0.63 -4.74 18.38
N PHE A 489 0.67 -3.80 17.43
CA PHE A 489 -0.15 -2.59 17.44
C PHE A 489 -0.81 -2.28 16.08
N HIS A 490 -0.18 -2.63 14.97
CA HIS A 490 -0.54 -2.11 13.67
C HIS A 490 -1.41 -3.09 12.87
N PRO A 491 -2.44 -2.61 12.15
CA PRO A 491 -3.24 -3.43 11.26
C PRO A 491 -2.42 -4.04 10.11
N SER A 492 -2.86 -5.19 9.62
CA SER A 492 -2.39 -5.73 8.34
C SER A 492 -2.83 -4.85 7.18
N GLU A 493 -2.20 -4.98 6.01
CA GLU A 493 -2.64 -4.27 4.80
C GLU A 493 -4.14 -4.51 4.54
N LYS A 494 -4.63 -5.73 4.76
CA LYS A 494 -6.07 -6.04 4.63
C LYS A 494 -6.91 -5.27 5.66
N GLY A 495 -6.46 -5.18 6.91
CA GLY A 495 -7.11 -4.32 7.92
C GLY A 495 -7.11 -2.85 7.51
N ASN A 496 -5.98 -2.33 7.03
CA ASN A 496 -5.87 -0.97 6.51
C ASN A 496 -6.81 -0.71 5.33
N ARG A 497 -7.01 -1.69 4.43
CA ARG A 497 -7.97 -1.59 3.32
C ARG A 497 -9.40 -1.41 3.79
N LEU A 498 -9.83 -2.15 4.82
CA LEU A 498 -11.17 -2.00 5.41
C LEU A 498 -11.36 -0.63 6.09
N ILE A 499 -10.33 -0.15 6.80
CA ILE A 499 -10.33 1.19 7.39
C ILE A 499 -10.49 2.25 6.31
N VAL A 500 -9.72 2.15 5.22
CA VAL A 500 -9.76 3.13 4.12
C VAL A 500 -11.06 3.05 3.33
N GLU A 501 -11.67 1.88 3.18
CA GLU A 501 -13.01 1.74 2.60
C GLU A 501 -14.04 2.57 3.38
N ASN A 502 -14.01 2.50 4.72
CA ASN A 502 -14.86 3.33 5.57
C ASN A 502 -14.52 4.83 5.48
N ILE A 503 -13.23 5.21 5.34
CA ILE A 503 -12.85 6.61 5.11
C ILE A 503 -13.43 7.13 3.79
N LEU A 504 -13.46 6.30 2.75
CA LEU A 504 -13.94 6.68 1.43
C LEU A 504 -15.46 6.79 1.36
N THR A 505 -16.16 5.77 1.84
CA THR A 505 -17.61 5.61 1.57
C THR A 505 -18.45 5.33 2.81
N GLY A 506 -17.84 5.26 3.99
CA GLY A 506 -18.57 5.09 5.25
C GLY A 506 -19.56 6.23 5.48
N ASP A 507 -20.61 5.94 6.24
CA ASP A 507 -21.57 6.94 6.68
C ASP A 507 -21.04 7.77 7.87
N GLU A 508 -21.91 8.56 8.48
CA GLU A 508 -21.59 9.44 9.61
C GLU A 508 -21.11 8.69 10.87
N LYS A 509 -21.33 7.36 10.98
CA LYS A 509 -20.75 6.54 12.05
C LYS A 509 -19.23 6.55 11.98
N TYR A 510 -18.70 6.53 10.75
CA TYR A 510 -17.27 6.39 10.48
C TYR A 510 -16.60 7.72 10.16
N MET A 511 -17.30 8.61 9.46
CA MET A 511 -16.72 9.86 8.94
C MET A 511 -17.68 11.02 9.19
N TYR A 512 -17.26 12.05 9.93
CA TYR A 512 -18.11 13.18 10.28
C TYR A 512 -17.45 14.52 9.93
N PRO A 513 -18.15 15.46 9.25
CA PRO A 513 -19.55 15.38 8.82
C PRO A 513 -19.77 14.63 7.50
N MET A 514 -18.70 14.22 6.81
CA MET A 514 -18.80 13.58 5.50
C MET A 514 -17.60 12.67 5.22
N ASN A 515 -17.78 11.69 4.33
CA ASN A 515 -16.70 10.80 3.88
C ASN A 515 -15.83 11.42 2.78
N LEU A 516 -14.68 10.80 2.52
CA LEU A 516 -13.71 11.31 1.56
C LEU A 516 -14.27 11.36 0.12
N SER A 517 -15.12 10.42 -0.29
CA SER A 517 -15.76 10.49 -1.62
C SER A 517 -16.63 11.74 -1.78
N THR A 518 -17.32 12.15 -0.71
CA THR A 518 -18.13 13.38 -0.70
C THR A 518 -17.23 14.61 -0.80
N ILE A 519 -16.12 14.66 -0.05
CA ILE A 519 -15.13 15.76 -0.13
C ILE A 519 -14.62 15.91 -1.58
N LEU A 520 -14.19 14.81 -2.19
CA LEU A 520 -13.68 14.81 -3.57
C LEU A 520 -14.74 15.25 -4.58
N ALA A 521 -16.01 14.86 -4.38
CA ALA A 521 -17.11 15.25 -5.25
C ALA A 521 -17.46 16.74 -5.13
N LEU A 522 -17.46 17.32 -3.92
CA LEU A 522 -17.72 18.74 -3.70
C LEU A 522 -16.68 19.61 -4.39
N ASP A 523 -15.42 19.21 -4.33
CA ASP A 523 -14.32 19.94 -4.94
C ASP A 523 -14.30 19.89 -6.47
N SER A 524 -14.86 18.84 -7.07
CA SER A 524 -14.98 18.75 -8.53
C SER A 524 -15.96 19.75 -9.13
N ARG A 525 -16.80 20.38 -8.29
CA ARG A 525 -17.87 21.31 -8.67
C ARG A 525 -17.49 22.77 -8.46
N THR A 526 -16.44 23.05 -7.71
CA THR A 526 -15.83 24.37 -7.50
C THR A 526 -14.66 24.54 -8.45
#